data_AF-A0A8S0UA31-F1
#
_entry.id   AF-A0A8S0UA31-F1
#
_cell.length_a   1.000
_cell.length_b   1.000
_cell.length_c   1.000
_cell.angle_alpha   90.00
_cell.angle_beta   90.00
_cell.angle_gamma   90.00
#
_symmetry.space_group_name_H-M   'P 1'
#
loop_
_entity.id
_entity.type
_entity.pdbx_description
1 polymer ?
#
loop_
_entity_poly.entity_id
_entity_poly.type
_entity_poly.pdbx_seq_one_letter_code
_entity_poly.pdbx_strand_id
1 'polypeptide(L)'
;MSKTRKVKGVGWDISAIGNAVWGGAKLADVLELIGIPKSSQITPSGGKHVEFVSIDKCKEENGGPYKASIPMSQATNPEADVLLAYEMNGEPLNRDHGYPLRVIVPGVIGARSVKWLDSINILAEECQGFFMQRDYKMFPPSVNWDNINWSTRKPQMDFPVQSAICSLEDVNVVKPGKVTIKGYAVSGGGRGIERVDVSIDGGKTWVEAFRFQKAGIPYVSDDISSDKWAWVLFEAEADIPESAEIVAKAVDAAANVQPENVEVIWNLRGILNTSWHRVHVRVGHSSL
;
A
#
# COMPACT_ATOMS: atom_id res chain seq x y z
N MET A 1 -11.24 10.50 -3.31
CA MET A 1 -10.72 11.89 -3.09
C MET A 1 -11.12 12.89 -4.17
N SER A 2 -10.76 12.69 -5.46
CA SER A 2 -11.01 13.73 -6.49
C SER A 2 -12.50 14.03 -6.73
N LYS A 3 -13.39 13.07 -6.45
CA LYS A 3 -14.86 13.26 -6.49
C LYS A 3 -15.33 14.31 -5.45
N THR A 4 -14.69 14.39 -4.27
CA THR A 4 -15.01 15.38 -3.21
C THR A 4 -14.42 16.75 -3.50
N ARG A 5 -13.12 16.80 -3.78
CA ARG A 5 -12.41 18.02 -4.17
C ARG A 5 -11.24 17.64 -5.07
N LYS A 6 -11.13 18.29 -6.23
CA LYS A 6 -10.16 17.96 -7.27
C LYS A 6 -8.72 17.96 -6.72
N VAL A 7 -7.97 16.92 -7.05
CA VAL A 7 -6.54 16.77 -6.74
C VAL A 7 -5.72 16.76 -8.03
N LYS A 8 -4.42 17.07 -7.95
CA LYS A 8 -3.50 16.95 -9.11
C LYS A 8 -2.72 15.65 -8.99
N GLY A 9 -2.98 14.70 -9.88
CA GLY A 9 -2.30 13.41 -9.95
C GLY A 9 -2.95 12.50 -10.98
N VAL A 10 -2.32 11.35 -11.24
CA VAL A 10 -2.93 10.27 -12.03
C VAL A 10 -4.16 9.75 -11.28
N GLY A 11 -5.26 9.52 -12.00
CA GLY A 11 -6.47 8.94 -11.43
C GLY A 11 -6.28 7.44 -11.20
N TRP A 12 -6.44 7.02 -9.95
CA TRP A 12 -6.49 5.63 -9.56
C TRP A 12 -7.86 5.32 -8.97
N ASP A 13 -8.39 4.15 -9.31
CA ASP A 13 -9.54 3.58 -8.62
C ASP A 13 -9.03 2.69 -7.47
N ILE A 14 -9.60 1.49 -7.28
CA ILE A 14 -9.27 0.61 -6.16
C ILE A 14 -8.10 -0.35 -6.43
N SER A 15 -7.56 -0.37 -7.65
CA SER A 15 -6.60 -1.41 -8.10
C SER A 15 -5.14 -0.95 -8.21
N ALA A 16 -4.78 0.16 -7.58
CA ALA A 16 -3.38 0.60 -7.47
C ALA A 16 -2.60 -0.17 -6.39
N ILE A 17 -2.76 -1.50 -6.38
CA ILE A 17 -2.19 -2.44 -5.42
C ILE A 17 -2.08 -3.82 -6.08
N GLY A 18 -1.09 -4.61 -5.67
CA GLY A 18 -0.94 -6.00 -6.10
C GLY A 18 -0.06 -6.79 -5.13
N ASN A 19 -0.24 -8.11 -5.11
CA ASN A 19 0.51 -9.04 -4.28
C ASN A 19 1.29 -10.02 -5.16
N ALA A 20 2.55 -10.27 -4.83
CA ALA A 20 3.44 -11.14 -5.60
C ALA A 20 4.47 -11.82 -4.68
N VAL A 21 5.00 -12.95 -5.13
CA VAL A 21 6.17 -13.59 -4.52
C VAL A 21 7.43 -12.98 -5.14
N TRP A 22 8.31 -12.41 -4.32
CA TRP A 22 9.54 -11.77 -4.80
C TRP A 22 10.75 -12.63 -4.47
N GLY A 23 11.58 -12.92 -5.47
CA GLY A 23 12.85 -13.63 -5.32
C GLY A 23 14.03 -12.68 -5.49
N GLY A 24 15.00 -12.74 -4.57
CA GLY A 24 16.08 -11.76 -4.53
C GLY A 24 17.09 -11.99 -3.40
N ALA A 25 18.13 -11.16 -3.38
CA ALA A 25 19.08 -11.08 -2.27
C ALA A 25 18.54 -10.14 -1.18
N LYS A 26 18.70 -10.48 0.10
CA LYS A 26 18.41 -9.53 1.18
C LYS A 26 19.37 -8.36 1.11
N LEU A 27 18.84 -7.14 1.22
CA LEU A 27 19.67 -5.93 1.27
C LEU A 27 20.63 -5.97 2.45
N ALA A 28 20.20 -6.50 3.59
CA ALA A 28 21.03 -6.66 4.78
C ALA A 28 22.29 -7.52 4.50
N ASP A 29 22.18 -8.58 3.70
CA ASP A 29 23.32 -9.44 3.34
C ASP A 29 24.28 -8.72 2.39
N VAL A 30 23.74 -7.92 1.44
CA VAL A 30 24.56 -7.11 0.51
C VAL A 30 25.30 -5.99 1.24
N LEU A 31 24.66 -5.36 2.24
CA LEU A 31 25.30 -4.34 3.07
C LEU A 31 26.38 -4.95 3.99
N GLU A 32 26.16 -6.15 4.50
CA GLU A 32 27.15 -6.91 5.28
C GLU A 32 28.40 -7.21 4.45
N LEU A 33 28.26 -7.52 3.16
CA LEU A 33 29.38 -7.76 2.24
C LEU A 33 30.32 -6.56 2.10
N ILE A 34 29.81 -5.33 2.29
CA ILE A 34 30.61 -4.10 2.25
C ILE A 34 30.99 -3.59 3.65
N GLY A 35 30.86 -4.44 4.68
CA GLY A 35 31.30 -4.16 6.04
C GLY A 35 30.31 -3.35 6.89
N ILE A 36 29.03 -3.30 6.52
CA ILE A 36 27.95 -2.71 7.35
C ILE A 36 27.21 -3.87 8.05
N PRO A 37 27.43 -4.10 9.36
CA PRO A 37 26.81 -5.22 10.05
C PRO A 37 25.28 -5.16 10.05
N LYS A 38 24.65 -6.34 10.14
CA LYS A 38 23.21 -6.46 10.37
C LYS A 38 22.78 -5.69 11.63
N SER A 39 21.57 -5.16 11.61
CA SER A 39 20.95 -4.36 12.67
C SER A 39 21.69 -3.05 13.01
N SER A 40 22.53 -2.54 12.10
CA SER A 40 23.18 -1.24 12.24
C SER A 40 22.17 -0.08 12.16
N GLN A 41 22.34 0.91 13.02
CA GLN A 41 21.56 2.17 12.97
C GLN A 41 22.33 3.27 12.22
N ILE A 42 23.66 3.22 12.29
CA ILE A 42 24.56 4.22 11.71
C ILE A 42 25.90 3.55 11.37
N THR A 43 26.53 3.95 10.27
CA THR A 43 27.90 3.52 9.93
C THR A 43 28.95 4.33 10.70
N PRO A 44 30.21 3.87 10.82
CA PRO A 44 31.29 4.68 11.39
C PRO A 44 31.52 6.02 10.69
N SER A 45 31.19 6.10 9.39
CA SER A 45 31.24 7.33 8.58
C SER A 45 29.99 8.22 8.72
N GLY A 46 29.07 7.88 9.62
CA GLY A 46 27.87 8.67 9.90
C GLY A 46 26.67 8.41 8.99
N GLY A 47 26.70 7.35 8.18
CA GLY A 47 25.61 6.98 7.27
C GLY A 47 24.39 6.44 8.03
N LYS A 48 23.23 7.07 7.88
CA LYS A 48 21.96 6.73 8.56
C LYS A 48 20.86 6.30 7.60
N HIS A 49 21.05 6.46 6.29
CA HIS A 49 20.07 6.13 5.27
C HIS A 49 20.72 5.37 4.11
N VAL A 50 19.91 4.55 3.43
CA VAL A 50 20.27 3.87 2.19
C VAL A 50 19.38 4.43 1.08
N GLU A 51 20.00 5.13 0.13
CA GLU A 51 19.35 5.66 -1.07
C GLU A 51 19.47 4.65 -2.21
N PHE A 52 18.39 4.55 -2.98
CA PHE A 52 18.28 3.73 -4.18
C PHE A 52 18.05 4.67 -5.36
N VAL A 53 18.90 4.57 -6.37
CA VAL A 53 18.85 5.41 -7.57
C VAL A 53 18.48 4.54 -8.77
N SER A 54 17.43 4.94 -9.50
CA SER A 54 17.01 4.32 -10.76
C SER A 54 17.91 4.78 -11.91
N ILE A 55 17.91 4.05 -13.03
CA ILE A 55 18.51 4.49 -14.31
C ILE A 55 17.56 5.35 -15.15
N ASP A 56 16.28 5.47 -14.76
CA ASP A 56 15.28 6.19 -15.53
C ASP A 56 15.53 7.71 -15.60
N LYS A 57 14.65 8.42 -16.32
CA LYS A 57 14.71 9.87 -16.48
C LYS A 57 13.33 10.48 -16.23
N CYS A 58 13.20 11.21 -15.14
CA CYS A 58 11.97 11.87 -14.73
C CYS A 58 11.99 13.36 -15.10
N LYS A 59 10.84 13.89 -15.53
CA LYS A 59 10.71 15.34 -15.82
C LYS A 59 10.83 16.16 -14.54
N GLU A 60 10.33 15.62 -13.44
CA GLU A 60 10.35 16.19 -12.09
C GLU A 60 11.78 16.38 -11.55
N GLU A 61 12.73 15.59 -12.07
CA GLU A 61 14.16 15.65 -11.75
C GLU A 61 14.97 16.27 -12.90
N ASN A 62 14.33 17.05 -13.77
CA ASN A 62 14.96 17.70 -14.94
C ASN A 62 15.74 16.71 -15.85
N GLY A 63 15.20 15.51 -16.04
CA GLY A 63 15.83 14.44 -16.81
C GLY A 63 16.78 13.56 -15.99
N GLY A 64 16.92 13.82 -14.68
CA GLY A 64 17.59 12.94 -13.72
C GLY A 64 16.71 11.76 -13.26
N PRO A 65 17.28 10.85 -12.46
CA PRO A 65 16.63 9.59 -12.11
C PRO A 65 15.66 9.69 -10.94
N TYR A 66 14.72 8.74 -10.88
CA TYR A 66 13.93 8.45 -9.70
C TYR A 66 14.82 7.99 -8.54
N LYS A 67 14.57 8.52 -7.34
CA LYS A 67 15.28 8.14 -6.11
C LYS A 67 14.34 8.00 -4.94
N ALA A 68 14.66 7.07 -4.05
CA ALA A 68 14.06 6.96 -2.73
C ALA A 68 15.12 6.50 -1.72
N SER A 69 14.85 6.67 -0.43
CA SER A 69 15.71 6.09 0.62
C SER A 69 14.90 5.48 1.74
N ILE A 70 15.51 4.52 2.45
CA ILE A 70 15.01 3.98 3.71
C ILE A 70 16.03 4.21 4.83
N PRO A 71 15.62 4.20 6.11
CA PRO A 71 16.55 4.24 7.23
C PRO A 71 17.52 3.05 7.22
N MET A 72 18.76 3.26 7.65
CA MET A 72 19.80 2.22 7.80
C MET A 72 19.32 1.07 8.70
N SER A 73 18.56 1.42 9.73
CA SER A 73 17.95 0.47 10.67
C SER A 73 17.00 -0.52 9.99
N GLN A 74 16.26 -0.08 8.97
CA GLN A 74 15.39 -0.95 8.19
C GLN A 74 16.19 -1.73 7.14
N ALA A 75 17.15 -1.06 6.48
CA ALA A 75 17.96 -1.67 5.42
C ALA A 75 18.83 -2.83 5.91
N THR A 76 19.31 -2.75 7.15
CA THR A 76 20.22 -3.75 7.76
C THR A 76 19.49 -4.74 8.66
N ASN A 77 18.18 -4.59 8.90
CA ASN A 77 17.40 -5.54 9.68
C ASN A 77 16.96 -6.71 8.80
N PRO A 78 17.44 -7.95 9.05
CA PRO A 78 17.04 -9.11 8.27
C PRO A 78 15.54 -9.44 8.35
N GLU A 79 14.86 -9.05 9.42
CA GLU A 79 13.42 -9.29 9.63
C GLU A 79 12.50 -8.29 8.92
N ALA A 80 13.07 -7.19 8.42
CA ALA A 80 12.37 -6.22 7.59
C ALA A 80 12.23 -6.68 6.13
N ASP A 81 12.90 -7.78 5.76
CA ASP A 81 12.82 -8.45 4.45
C ASP A 81 12.98 -7.50 3.24
N VAL A 82 13.81 -6.47 3.36
CA VAL A 82 14.14 -5.61 2.21
C VAL A 82 14.96 -6.43 1.21
N LEU A 83 14.47 -6.53 -0.03
CA LEU A 83 15.09 -7.34 -1.08
C LEU A 83 15.63 -6.48 -2.23
N LEU A 84 16.76 -6.91 -2.77
CA LEU A 84 17.16 -6.65 -4.14
C LEU A 84 16.59 -7.78 -5.01
N ALA A 85 15.41 -7.55 -5.56
CA ALA A 85 14.63 -8.56 -6.27
C ALA A 85 14.97 -8.59 -7.77
N TYR A 86 15.23 -9.80 -8.27
CA TYR A 86 15.44 -10.13 -9.68
C TYR A 86 14.40 -11.13 -10.22
N GLU A 87 13.52 -11.64 -9.36
CA GLU A 87 12.40 -12.52 -9.70
C GLU A 87 11.07 -11.99 -9.15
N MET A 88 9.98 -12.26 -9.89
CA MET A 88 8.61 -12.00 -9.48
C MET A 88 7.74 -13.18 -9.91
N ASN A 89 7.06 -13.81 -8.95
CA ASN A 89 6.22 -15.00 -9.13
C ASN A 89 6.97 -16.19 -9.76
N GLY A 90 8.23 -16.39 -9.36
CA GLY A 90 9.07 -17.50 -9.85
C GLY A 90 9.70 -17.28 -11.22
N GLU A 91 9.42 -16.15 -11.88
CA GLU A 91 9.97 -15.80 -13.18
C GLU A 91 10.95 -14.62 -13.06
N PRO A 92 11.91 -14.49 -13.98
CA PRO A 92 12.73 -13.30 -14.08
C PRO A 92 11.89 -12.03 -14.16
N LEU A 93 12.34 -10.98 -13.47
CA LEU A 93 11.62 -9.72 -13.42
C LEU A 93 11.33 -9.19 -14.83
N ASN A 94 10.11 -8.69 -15.08
CA ASN A 94 9.80 -8.07 -16.35
C ASN A 94 10.29 -6.61 -16.39
N ARG A 95 10.29 -6.01 -17.59
CA ARG A 95 10.73 -4.62 -17.78
C ARG A 95 9.87 -3.63 -17.00
N ASP A 96 8.55 -3.77 -16.97
CA ASP A 96 7.66 -2.83 -16.29
C ASP A 96 7.82 -2.85 -14.76
N HIS A 97 8.23 -3.99 -14.21
CA HIS A 97 8.46 -4.22 -12.79
C HIS A 97 9.91 -4.05 -12.37
N GLY A 98 10.83 -3.71 -13.27
CA GLY A 98 12.16 -3.22 -12.91
C GLY A 98 13.34 -4.08 -13.34
N TYR A 99 13.19 -4.96 -14.34
CA TYR A 99 14.31 -5.76 -14.87
C TYR A 99 15.57 -4.90 -15.11
N PRO A 100 16.77 -5.37 -14.74
CA PRO A 100 17.07 -6.69 -14.16
C PRO A 100 16.93 -6.75 -12.64
N LEU A 101 16.86 -5.60 -11.97
CA LEU A 101 16.93 -5.54 -10.51
C LEU A 101 16.11 -4.36 -9.99
N ARG A 102 15.34 -4.63 -8.94
CA ARG A 102 14.61 -3.60 -8.20
C ARG A 102 14.81 -3.77 -6.70
N VAL A 103 14.45 -2.74 -5.95
CA VAL A 103 14.22 -2.86 -4.51
C VAL A 103 12.76 -3.24 -4.26
N ILE A 104 12.54 -4.11 -3.27
CA ILE A 104 11.26 -4.33 -2.61
C ILE A 104 11.43 -3.99 -1.14
N VAL A 105 10.60 -3.06 -0.65
CA VAL A 105 10.56 -2.63 0.76
C VAL A 105 9.21 -3.04 1.35
N PRO A 106 9.10 -4.21 2.00
CA PRO A 106 7.83 -4.68 2.56
C PRO A 106 7.26 -3.74 3.63
N GLY A 107 5.92 -3.68 3.72
CA GLY A 107 5.22 -2.83 4.69
C GLY A 107 5.35 -1.32 4.47
N VAL A 108 5.96 -0.89 3.36
CA VAL A 108 6.19 0.50 2.98
C VAL A 108 5.46 0.79 1.66
N ILE A 109 5.06 2.05 1.43
CA ILE A 109 4.39 2.43 0.18
C ILE A 109 5.23 2.08 -1.06
N GLY A 110 4.56 1.71 -2.15
CA GLY A 110 5.22 1.24 -3.38
C GLY A 110 6.25 2.20 -3.97
N ALA A 111 6.12 3.51 -3.72
CA ALA A 111 7.08 4.52 -4.15
C ALA A 111 8.53 4.25 -3.67
N ARG A 112 8.73 3.59 -2.53
CA ARG A 112 10.09 3.34 -2.00
C ARG A 112 10.75 2.10 -2.58
N SER A 113 9.99 1.28 -3.29
CA SER A 113 10.47 0.08 -3.99
C SER A 113 10.99 0.46 -5.38
N VAL A 114 12.16 1.10 -5.45
CA VAL A 114 12.74 1.65 -6.69
C VAL A 114 12.99 0.54 -7.72
N LYS A 115 12.57 0.78 -8.97
CA LYS A 115 12.76 -0.11 -10.13
C LYS A 115 14.00 0.28 -10.93
N TRP A 116 14.53 -0.64 -11.73
CA TRP A 116 15.66 -0.40 -12.64
C TRP A 116 16.88 0.18 -11.90
N LEU A 117 17.30 -0.52 -10.85
CA LEU A 117 18.29 -0.04 -9.90
C LEU A 117 19.66 0.16 -10.56
N ASP A 118 20.21 1.37 -10.46
CA ASP A 118 21.52 1.78 -10.97
C ASP A 118 22.56 1.81 -9.84
N SER A 119 22.23 2.48 -8.72
CA SER A 119 23.14 2.59 -7.58
C SER A 119 22.43 2.51 -6.22
N ILE A 120 23.20 2.06 -5.22
CA ILE A 120 22.81 2.05 -3.80
C ILE A 120 23.81 2.92 -3.05
N ASN A 121 23.35 4.02 -2.46
CA ASN A 121 24.21 5.02 -1.83
C ASN A 121 23.94 5.07 -0.32
N ILE A 122 25.00 5.15 0.48
CA ILE A 122 24.90 5.35 1.93
C ILE A 122 24.97 6.84 2.24
N LEU A 123 23.94 7.39 2.86
CA LEU A 123 23.81 8.82 3.13
C LEU A 123 23.72 9.10 4.64
N ALA A 124 24.28 10.24 5.07
CA ALA A 124 24.18 10.70 6.45
C ALA A 124 22.76 11.18 6.81
N GLU A 125 22.01 11.66 5.82
CA GLU A 125 20.66 12.20 5.94
C GLU A 125 19.75 11.58 4.86
N GLU A 126 18.45 11.78 5.01
CA GLU A 126 17.44 11.28 4.06
C GLU A 126 17.72 11.75 2.61
N CYS A 127 17.37 10.94 1.61
CA CYS A 127 17.47 11.29 0.19
C CYS A 127 16.79 12.63 -0.10
N GLN A 128 17.52 13.52 -0.79
CA GLN A 128 17.05 14.87 -1.15
C GLN A 128 16.31 14.91 -2.50
N GLY A 129 16.07 13.76 -3.13
CA GLY A 129 15.35 13.64 -4.40
C GLY A 129 13.92 14.18 -4.33
N PHE A 130 13.40 14.62 -5.47
CA PHE A 130 12.08 15.21 -5.62
C PHE A 130 10.98 14.34 -5.02
N PHE A 131 10.97 13.04 -5.30
CA PHE A 131 9.93 12.12 -4.84
C PHE A 131 10.01 11.77 -3.34
N MET A 132 11.11 12.11 -2.67
CA MET A 132 11.19 12.05 -1.20
C MET A 132 10.79 13.39 -0.60
N GLN A 133 11.30 14.50 -1.12
CA GLN A 133 11.16 15.80 -0.47
C GLN A 133 9.91 16.58 -0.86
N ARG A 134 9.45 16.43 -2.11
CA ARG A 134 8.38 17.22 -2.75
C ARG A 134 7.23 16.36 -3.30
N ASP A 135 7.14 15.10 -2.88
CA ASP A 135 6.00 14.23 -3.16
C ASP A 135 5.78 13.21 -2.04
N TYR A 136 4.72 12.39 -2.14
CA TYR A 136 4.43 11.27 -1.24
C TYR A 136 4.49 11.65 0.25
N LYS A 137 3.86 12.78 0.59
CA LYS A 137 3.72 13.30 1.96
C LYS A 137 2.25 13.55 2.28
N MET A 138 1.81 13.13 3.46
CA MET A 138 0.43 13.27 3.91
C MET A 138 0.20 14.64 4.56
N PHE A 139 -0.56 15.50 3.89
CA PHE A 139 -0.94 16.83 4.40
C PHE A 139 -2.36 16.82 4.95
N PRO A 140 -2.70 17.72 5.90
CA PRO A 140 -4.07 17.86 6.36
C PRO A 140 -4.96 18.56 5.30
N PRO A 141 -6.30 18.44 5.40
CA PRO A 141 -7.24 19.02 4.43
C PRO A 141 -7.17 20.54 4.26
N SER A 142 -6.58 21.27 5.21
CA SER A 142 -6.42 22.73 5.13
C SER A 142 -5.30 23.19 4.19
N VAL A 143 -4.40 22.29 3.77
CA VAL A 143 -3.28 22.63 2.89
C VAL A 143 -3.72 22.53 1.42
N ASN A 144 -3.35 23.55 0.64
CA ASN A 144 -3.58 23.67 -0.79
C ASN A 144 -2.28 24.09 -1.51
N TRP A 145 -2.36 24.34 -2.83
CA TRP A 145 -1.16 24.68 -3.62
C TRP A 145 -0.57 26.06 -3.31
N ASP A 146 -1.34 26.97 -2.70
CA ASP A 146 -0.90 28.34 -2.39
C ASP A 146 -0.19 28.42 -1.04
N ASN A 147 -0.48 27.49 -0.11
CA ASN A 147 0.07 27.50 1.25
C ASN A 147 0.92 26.26 1.60
N ILE A 148 1.17 25.37 0.64
CA ILE A 148 1.95 24.15 0.88
C ILE A 148 3.38 24.46 1.32
N ASN A 149 3.79 23.84 2.43
CA ASN A 149 5.19 23.78 2.84
C ASN A 149 5.62 22.32 3.04
N TRP A 150 6.44 21.82 2.11
CA TRP A 150 6.88 20.43 2.05
C TRP A 150 7.71 19.96 3.25
N SER A 151 8.44 20.85 3.92
CA SER A 151 9.28 20.49 5.06
C SER A 151 8.48 20.25 6.35
N THR A 152 7.21 20.67 6.38
CA THR A 152 6.34 20.43 7.55
C THR A 152 5.92 18.97 7.69
N ARG A 153 6.13 18.14 6.67
CA ARG A 153 5.76 16.73 6.66
C ARG A 153 6.96 15.85 6.34
N LYS A 154 7.05 14.73 7.03
CA LYS A 154 8.01 13.66 6.75
C LYS A 154 7.52 12.85 5.54
N PRO A 155 8.43 12.28 4.73
CA PRO A 155 8.04 11.38 3.65
C PRO A 155 7.25 10.20 4.19
N GLN A 156 6.21 9.82 3.45
CA GLN A 156 5.42 8.66 3.81
C GLN A 156 6.24 7.39 3.58
N MET A 157 6.35 6.55 4.60
CA MET A 157 7.01 5.26 4.57
C MET A 157 5.97 4.15 4.75
N ASP A 158 5.60 3.83 5.99
CA ASP A 158 4.46 2.97 6.34
C ASP A 158 3.13 3.53 5.76
N PHE A 159 2.08 2.72 5.68
CA PHE A 159 0.74 3.13 5.27
C PHE A 159 -0.34 2.56 6.21
N PRO A 160 -1.45 3.29 6.41
CA PRO A 160 -2.51 2.87 7.32
C PRO A 160 -3.30 1.69 6.75
N VAL A 161 -4.11 1.07 7.62
CA VAL A 161 -5.07 0.03 7.22
C VAL A 161 -5.97 0.52 6.07
N GLN A 162 -6.18 -0.36 5.10
CA GLN A 162 -6.96 -0.13 3.89
C GLN A 162 -7.79 -1.38 3.56
N SER A 163 -8.96 -1.17 2.96
CA SER A 163 -9.73 -2.24 2.31
C SER A 163 -10.58 -1.70 1.17
N ALA A 164 -10.90 -2.56 0.19
CA ALA A 164 -11.84 -2.25 -0.86
C ALA A 164 -12.56 -3.51 -1.35
N ILE A 165 -13.88 -3.38 -1.59
CA ILE A 165 -14.70 -4.33 -2.35
C ILE A 165 -14.25 -4.34 -3.82
N CYS A 166 -14.10 -5.53 -4.42
CA CYS A 166 -13.67 -5.72 -5.81
C CYS A 166 -14.63 -6.58 -6.65
N SER A 167 -15.52 -7.36 -6.03
CA SER A 167 -16.45 -8.24 -6.77
C SER A 167 -17.68 -7.51 -7.33
N LEU A 168 -17.86 -6.24 -6.97
CA LEU A 168 -19.00 -5.42 -7.34
C LEU A 168 -18.50 -4.06 -7.83
N GLU A 169 -19.07 -3.57 -8.92
CA GLU A 169 -18.84 -2.21 -9.42
C GLU A 169 -19.85 -1.22 -8.84
N ASP A 170 -19.50 0.07 -8.84
CA ASP A 170 -20.43 1.15 -8.52
C ASP A 170 -21.61 1.13 -9.51
N VAL A 171 -22.84 1.00 -8.97
CA VAL A 171 -24.10 0.90 -9.74
C VAL A 171 -24.24 -0.44 -10.47
N ASN A 172 -23.86 -1.55 -9.82
CA ASN A 172 -24.06 -2.88 -10.37
C ASN A 172 -25.53 -3.35 -10.24
N VAL A 173 -26.00 -4.09 -11.25
CA VAL A 173 -27.30 -4.78 -11.22
C VAL A 173 -27.07 -6.24 -10.85
N VAL A 174 -27.43 -6.61 -9.63
CA VAL A 174 -27.29 -7.98 -9.13
C VAL A 174 -28.58 -8.77 -9.34
N LYS A 175 -28.45 -10.09 -9.52
CA LYS A 175 -29.61 -10.99 -9.53
C LYS A 175 -30.20 -11.09 -8.12
N PRO A 176 -31.51 -11.32 -7.97
CA PRO A 176 -32.11 -11.61 -6.67
C PRO A 176 -31.43 -12.82 -6.00
N GLY A 177 -31.24 -12.75 -4.69
CA GLY A 177 -30.66 -13.81 -3.87
C GLY A 177 -29.39 -13.40 -3.13
N LYS A 178 -28.67 -14.39 -2.62
CA LYS A 178 -27.38 -14.18 -1.94
C LYS A 178 -26.32 -13.69 -2.91
N VAL A 179 -25.67 -12.59 -2.55
CA VAL A 179 -24.54 -12.02 -3.27
C VAL A 179 -23.28 -12.22 -2.46
N THR A 180 -22.22 -12.63 -3.14
CA THR A 180 -20.90 -12.79 -2.57
C THR A 180 -20.07 -11.52 -2.78
N ILE A 181 -19.74 -10.85 -1.67
CA ILE A 181 -18.97 -9.62 -1.62
C ILE A 181 -17.52 -9.99 -1.33
N LYS A 182 -16.61 -9.73 -2.27
CA LYS A 182 -15.17 -10.04 -2.14
C LYS A 182 -14.32 -8.80 -2.31
N GLY A 183 -13.16 -8.80 -1.67
CA GLY A 183 -12.20 -7.70 -1.79
C GLY A 183 -10.87 -8.01 -1.13
N TYR A 184 -10.07 -6.97 -0.93
CA TYR A 184 -8.81 -7.05 -0.21
C TYR A 184 -8.79 -6.11 1.01
N ALA A 185 -7.94 -6.44 1.97
CA ALA A 185 -7.56 -5.58 3.08
C ALA A 185 -6.04 -5.67 3.30
N VAL A 186 -5.40 -4.59 3.72
CA VAL A 186 -3.94 -4.53 3.96
C VAL A 186 -3.60 -3.44 4.96
N SER A 187 -2.54 -3.60 5.74
CA SER A 187 -1.93 -2.54 6.54
C SER A 187 -0.41 -2.58 6.31
N GLY A 188 0.25 -1.42 6.42
CA GLY A 188 1.70 -1.35 6.31
C GLY A 188 2.39 -1.88 7.57
N GLY A 189 3.72 -1.74 7.62
CA GLY A 189 4.54 -2.06 8.78
C GLY A 189 4.50 -3.53 9.24
N GLY A 190 3.91 -4.42 8.45
CA GLY A 190 3.81 -5.85 8.75
C GLY A 190 2.67 -6.21 9.69
N ARG A 191 1.71 -5.30 9.87
CA ARG A 191 0.52 -5.53 10.69
C ARG A 191 -0.49 -6.34 9.89
N GLY A 192 -0.87 -7.51 10.39
CA GLY A 192 -1.96 -8.29 9.82
C GLY A 192 -3.30 -7.56 9.91
N ILE A 193 -4.29 -8.07 9.18
CA ILE A 193 -5.69 -7.63 9.30
C ILE A 193 -6.36 -8.50 10.35
N GLU A 194 -6.87 -7.91 11.41
CA GLU A 194 -7.55 -8.63 12.50
C GLU A 194 -9.05 -8.78 12.25
N ARG A 195 -9.67 -7.84 11.51
CA ARG A 195 -11.09 -7.95 11.15
C ARG A 195 -11.41 -7.21 9.87
N VAL A 196 -12.39 -7.71 9.12
CA VAL A 196 -13.04 -6.97 8.04
C VAL A 196 -14.55 -6.99 8.29
N ASP A 197 -15.14 -5.80 8.36
CA ASP A 197 -16.57 -5.62 8.60
C ASP A 197 -17.24 -5.20 7.28
N VAL A 198 -18.31 -5.89 6.91
CA VAL A 198 -19.14 -5.58 5.74
C VAL A 198 -20.54 -5.19 6.20
N SER A 199 -21.08 -4.13 5.61
CA SER A 199 -22.44 -3.63 5.83
C SER A 199 -23.20 -3.60 4.52
N ILE A 200 -24.52 -3.82 4.57
CA ILE A 200 -25.44 -3.70 3.43
C ILE A 200 -26.48 -2.57 3.61
N ASP A 201 -26.37 -1.79 4.68
CA ASP A 201 -27.32 -0.74 5.07
C ASP A 201 -26.65 0.65 5.23
N GLY A 202 -25.53 0.84 4.51
CA GLY A 202 -24.76 2.09 4.50
C GLY A 202 -23.85 2.29 5.71
N GLY A 203 -23.52 1.21 6.44
CA GLY A 203 -22.63 1.24 7.60
C GLY A 203 -23.32 1.34 8.95
N LYS A 204 -24.63 1.04 9.04
CA LYS A 204 -25.38 1.08 10.31
C LYS A 204 -25.21 -0.22 11.08
N THR A 205 -25.28 -1.36 10.38
CA THR A 205 -25.03 -2.69 10.93
C THR A 205 -23.91 -3.39 10.16
N TRP A 206 -23.23 -4.31 10.83
CA TRP A 206 -22.00 -4.93 10.33
C TRP A 206 -22.04 -6.43 10.54
N VAL A 207 -21.53 -7.17 9.56
CA VAL A 207 -21.23 -8.59 9.65
C VAL A 207 -19.74 -8.76 9.38
N GLU A 208 -19.09 -9.64 10.14
CA GLU A 208 -17.68 -9.96 9.92
C GLU A 208 -17.53 -10.82 8.65
N ALA A 209 -16.62 -10.41 7.76
CA ALA A 209 -16.26 -11.16 6.58
C ALA A 209 -15.25 -12.26 6.92
N PHE A 210 -15.34 -13.39 6.21
CA PHE A 210 -14.29 -14.39 6.23
C PHE A 210 -13.01 -13.83 5.59
N ARG A 211 -11.85 -14.17 6.15
CA ARG A 211 -10.53 -13.65 5.74
C ARG A 211 -9.57 -14.79 5.42
N PHE A 212 -8.78 -14.64 4.36
CA PHE A 212 -7.83 -15.66 3.93
C PHE A 212 -6.64 -15.09 3.14
N GLN A 213 -5.54 -15.85 3.10
CA GLN A 213 -4.37 -15.57 2.26
C GLN A 213 -4.05 -16.77 1.35
N LYS A 214 -3.66 -17.90 1.94
CA LYS A 214 -3.31 -19.14 1.24
C LYS A 214 -4.51 -20.09 1.25
N ALA A 215 -4.75 -20.77 0.13
CA ALA A 215 -5.82 -21.76 0.05
C ALA A 215 -5.57 -22.92 1.03
N GLY A 216 -6.61 -23.30 1.79
CA GLY A 216 -6.55 -24.42 2.73
C GLY A 216 -5.79 -24.16 4.04
N ILE A 217 -5.23 -22.96 4.23
CA ILE A 217 -4.56 -22.56 5.47
C ILE A 217 -5.41 -21.48 6.15
N PRO A 218 -5.94 -21.73 7.38
CA PRO A 218 -6.63 -20.70 8.14
C PRO A 218 -5.72 -19.50 8.37
N TYR A 219 -6.22 -18.31 8.06
CA TYR A 219 -5.50 -17.08 8.34
C TYR A 219 -5.68 -16.67 9.81
N VAL A 220 -4.57 -16.35 10.48
CA VAL A 220 -4.55 -15.81 11.84
C VAL A 220 -3.64 -14.58 11.85
N SER A 221 -4.14 -13.42 12.30
CA SER A 221 -3.36 -12.18 12.26
C SER A 221 -2.09 -12.30 13.10
N ASP A 222 -0.97 -11.82 12.56
CA ASP A 222 0.36 -11.81 13.19
C ASP A 222 0.90 -13.19 13.63
N ASP A 223 0.29 -14.28 13.17
CA ASP A 223 0.81 -15.64 13.37
C ASP A 223 1.95 -15.98 12.39
N ILE A 224 2.82 -16.91 12.79
CA ILE A 224 3.97 -17.35 11.99
C ILE A 224 3.56 -18.00 10.65
N SER A 225 2.33 -18.54 10.55
CA SER A 225 1.80 -19.12 9.31
C SER A 225 1.33 -18.08 8.29
N SER A 226 1.11 -16.84 8.74
CA SER A 226 0.60 -15.73 7.93
C SER A 226 1.71 -14.98 7.20
N ASP A 227 1.37 -14.49 6.01
CA ASP A 227 2.27 -13.66 5.22
C ASP A 227 2.10 -12.20 5.66
N LYS A 228 2.86 -11.79 6.69
CA LYS A 228 2.73 -10.46 7.34
C LYS A 228 2.86 -9.25 6.41
N TRP A 229 3.48 -9.42 5.25
CA TRP A 229 3.66 -8.37 4.24
C TRP A 229 2.62 -8.36 3.12
N ALA A 230 1.81 -9.42 3.03
CA ALA A 230 0.81 -9.60 2.00
C ALA A 230 -0.53 -9.00 2.41
N TRP A 231 -1.37 -8.69 1.43
CA TRP A 231 -2.78 -8.40 1.69
C TRP A 231 -3.49 -9.61 2.30
N VAL A 232 -4.70 -9.37 2.80
CA VAL A 232 -5.65 -10.40 3.22
C VAL A 232 -6.88 -10.24 2.32
N LEU A 233 -7.30 -11.32 1.68
CA LEU A 233 -8.53 -11.34 0.90
C LEU A 233 -9.71 -11.56 1.85
N PHE A 234 -10.85 -10.96 1.55
CA PHE A 234 -12.07 -11.15 2.34
C PHE A 234 -13.26 -11.54 1.48
N GLU A 235 -14.21 -12.24 2.10
CA GLU A 235 -15.46 -12.69 1.49
C GLU A 235 -16.61 -12.66 2.51
N ALA A 236 -17.75 -12.12 2.11
CA ALA A 236 -18.99 -12.16 2.88
C ALA A 236 -20.17 -12.49 1.96
N GLU A 237 -21.11 -13.29 2.45
CA GLU A 237 -22.38 -13.52 1.79
C GLU A 237 -23.48 -12.71 2.46
N ALA A 238 -24.29 -12.02 1.66
CA ALA A 238 -25.44 -11.29 2.16
C ALA A 238 -26.62 -11.36 1.17
N ASP A 239 -27.83 -11.41 1.72
CA ASP A 239 -29.06 -11.22 0.96
C ASP A 239 -29.24 -9.71 0.73
N ILE A 240 -29.06 -9.29 -0.52
CA ILE A 240 -29.09 -7.88 -0.89
C ILE A 240 -30.54 -7.43 -1.08
N PRO A 241 -31.01 -6.39 -0.36
CA PRO A 241 -32.32 -5.81 -0.61
C PRO A 241 -32.39 -5.17 -2.00
N GLU A 242 -33.58 -4.76 -2.46
CA GLU A 242 -33.78 -4.23 -3.82
C GLU A 242 -32.79 -3.11 -4.21
N SER A 243 -32.38 -2.30 -3.24
CA SER A 243 -31.27 -1.36 -3.36
C SER A 243 -30.46 -1.35 -2.06
N ALA A 244 -29.14 -1.43 -2.16
CA ALA A 244 -28.25 -1.42 -1.01
C ALA A 244 -27.02 -0.53 -1.26
N GLU A 245 -26.55 0.13 -0.19
CA GLU A 245 -25.20 0.67 -0.12
C GLU A 245 -24.36 -0.32 0.67
N ILE A 246 -23.47 -1.01 -0.03
CA ILE A 246 -22.55 -1.98 0.55
C ILE A 246 -21.29 -1.24 0.98
N VAL A 247 -20.87 -1.43 2.23
CA VAL A 247 -19.71 -0.75 2.81
C VAL A 247 -18.75 -1.79 3.36
N ALA A 248 -17.45 -1.61 3.11
CA ALA A 248 -16.39 -2.41 3.75
C ALA A 248 -15.41 -1.53 4.52
N LYS A 249 -14.98 -2.03 5.68
CA LYS A 249 -13.89 -1.45 6.47
C LYS A 249 -13.07 -2.55 7.15
N ALA A 250 -11.77 -2.32 7.30
CA ALA A 250 -10.85 -3.22 7.98
C ALA A 250 -10.32 -2.65 9.30
N VAL A 251 -9.88 -3.56 10.16
CA VAL A 251 -9.17 -3.31 11.42
C VAL A 251 -7.88 -4.12 11.37
N ASP A 252 -6.73 -3.48 11.61
CA ASP A 252 -5.45 -4.19 11.66
C ASP A 252 -5.14 -4.76 13.06
N ALA A 253 -4.07 -5.54 13.17
CA ALA A 253 -3.65 -6.21 14.41
C ALA A 253 -3.37 -5.23 15.58
N ALA A 254 -3.09 -3.96 15.27
CA ALA A 254 -2.89 -2.90 16.25
C ALA A 254 -4.18 -2.11 16.54
N ALA A 255 -5.34 -2.63 16.11
CA ALA A 255 -6.65 -2.02 16.22
C ALA A 255 -6.77 -0.64 15.54
N ASN A 256 -5.90 -0.32 14.55
CA ASN A 256 -6.12 0.85 13.71
C ASN A 256 -7.35 0.63 12.84
N VAL A 257 -8.09 1.71 12.58
CA VAL A 257 -9.34 1.68 11.81
C VAL A 257 -9.28 2.62 10.62
N GLN A 258 -10.10 2.32 9.61
CA GLN A 258 -10.32 3.21 8.48
C GLN A 258 -11.24 4.38 8.85
N PRO A 259 -10.95 5.61 8.39
CA PRO A 259 -11.87 6.74 8.53
C PRO A 259 -13.14 6.51 7.71
N GLU A 260 -14.28 6.98 8.22
CA GLU A 260 -15.55 6.87 7.50
C GLU A 260 -15.59 7.74 6.25
N ASN A 261 -15.14 8.99 6.37
CA ASN A 261 -15.35 10.05 5.39
C ASN A 261 -14.04 10.52 4.78
N VAL A 262 -14.04 10.66 3.46
CA VAL A 262 -12.86 11.09 2.69
C VAL A 262 -12.50 12.55 2.96
N GLU A 263 -13.46 13.38 3.37
CA GLU A 263 -13.29 14.80 3.69
C GLU A 263 -12.29 15.00 4.84
N VAL A 264 -12.31 14.10 5.83
CA VAL A 264 -11.45 14.16 7.03
C VAL A 264 -9.98 13.87 6.68
N ILE A 265 -9.75 13.06 5.64
CA ILE A 265 -8.41 12.65 5.19
C ILE A 265 -8.02 13.22 3.83
N TRP A 266 -8.84 14.12 3.26
CA TRP A 266 -8.53 14.71 1.97
C TRP A 266 -7.17 15.39 2.05
N ASN A 267 -6.36 15.22 1.02
CA ASN A 267 -5.08 15.91 0.88
C ASN A 267 -4.82 16.29 -0.58
N LEU A 268 -4.03 17.35 -0.78
CA LEU A 268 -3.80 17.94 -2.10
C LEU A 268 -3.15 17.00 -3.13
N ARG A 269 -2.47 15.94 -2.66
CA ARG A 269 -1.82 14.92 -3.50
C ARG A 269 -2.74 13.75 -3.83
N GLY A 270 -3.88 13.62 -3.16
CA GLY A 270 -4.82 12.54 -3.40
C GLY A 270 -4.31 11.16 -2.96
N ILE A 271 -3.33 11.10 -2.05
CA ILE A 271 -2.72 9.84 -1.59
C ILE A 271 -3.43 9.30 -0.34
N LEU A 272 -3.22 8.02 -0.02
CA LEU A 272 -3.72 7.37 1.20
C LEU A 272 -5.24 7.52 1.40
N ASN A 273 -6.02 7.31 0.33
CA ASN A 273 -7.47 7.26 0.47
C ASN A 273 -7.92 5.94 1.10
N THR A 274 -7.97 5.92 2.43
CA THR A 274 -8.41 4.76 3.22
C THR A 274 -9.82 4.94 3.79
N SER A 275 -10.63 5.83 3.21
CA SER A 275 -12.04 5.92 3.57
C SER A 275 -12.75 4.58 3.39
N TRP A 276 -13.81 4.32 4.13
CA TRP A 276 -14.64 3.13 3.89
C TRP A 276 -15.04 3.06 2.40
N HIS A 277 -14.83 1.90 1.78
CA HIS A 277 -15.25 1.73 0.38
C HIS A 277 -16.74 1.47 0.36
N ARG A 278 -17.48 2.27 -0.41
CA ARG A 278 -18.94 2.21 -0.54
C ARG A 278 -19.29 1.88 -1.98
N VAL A 279 -20.10 0.85 -2.20
CA VAL A 279 -20.59 0.42 -3.52
C VAL A 279 -22.11 0.41 -3.50
N HIS A 280 -22.73 1.05 -4.49
CA HIS A 280 -24.18 1.03 -4.64
C HIS A 280 -24.60 -0.10 -5.58
N VAL A 281 -25.56 -0.92 -5.14
CA VAL A 281 -26.10 -2.01 -5.95
C VAL A 281 -27.62 -1.96 -6.01
N ARG A 282 -28.19 -2.40 -7.13
CA ARG A 282 -29.63 -2.57 -7.33
C ARG A 282 -29.92 -4.00 -7.76
N VAL A 283 -31.02 -4.57 -7.29
CA VAL A 283 -31.48 -5.88 -7.74
C VAL A 283 -32.28 -5.70 -9.03
N GLY A 284 -31.80 -6.32 -10.12
CA GLY A 284 -32.49 -6.30 -11.40
C GLY A 284 -33.62 -7.31 -11.41
N HIS A 285 -34.86 -6.83 -11.57
CA HIS A 285 -35.98 -7.71 -11.88
C HIS A 285 -35.95 -7.99 -13.39
N SER A 286 -35.74 -9.24 -13.77
CA SER A 286 -35.93 -9.65 -15.16
C SER A 286 -37.42 -9.50 -15.49
N SER A 287 -37.77 -8.54 -16.34
CA SER A 287 -39.08 -8.50 -16.98
C SER A 287 -39.18 -9.70 -17.93
N LEU A 288 -39.85 -10.75 -17.46
CA LEU A 288 -40.42 -11.79 -18.31
C LEU A 288 -41.67 -11.25 -19.01
#